data_AF-A0A7Y3WSU7-F1
#
_entry.id   AF-A0A7Y3WSU7-F1
#
_cell.length_a   1.000
_cell.length_b   1.000
_cell.length_c   1.000
_cell.angle_alpha   90.00
_cell.angle_beta   90.00
_cell.angle_gamma   90.00
#
_symmetry.space_group_name_H-M   'P 1'
#
loop_
_entity.id
_entity.type
_entity.pdbx_description
1 polymer ?
#
loop_
_entity_poly.entity_id
_entity_poly.type
_entity_poly.pdbx_seq_one_letter_code
_entity_poly.pdbx_strand_id
1 'polypeptide(L)'
;MHVQLNDPLLYKFWNVARAAYEADVIITLPKLKTHAMMYYTGAVKNQFACVPGSQKGGLHTKLTDVNNFSKMLLDLNSVVRNFVPKVR
;
A
#
# COMPACT_ATOMS: atom_id res chain seq x y z
N MET A 1 10.49 -7.40 -0.26
CA MET A 1 9.81 -8.59 -0.81
C MET A 1 9.10 -8.19 -2.07
N HIS A 2 9.22 -9.00 -3.12
CA HIS A 2 8.51 -8.82 -4.37
C HIS A 2 7.28 -9.75 -4.37
N VAL A 3 6.09 -9.19 -4.58
CA VAL A 3 4.81 -9.90 -4.42
C VAL A 3 3.96 -9.68 -5.66
N GLN A 4 3.24 -10.72 -6.09
CA GLN A 4 2.25 -10.64 -7.15
C GLN A 4 0.84 -10.72 -6.56
N LEU A 5 -0.05 -9.84 -7.01
CA LEU A 5 -1.49 -9.94 -6.77
C LEU A 5 -2.16 -10.72 -7.89
N ASN A 6 -3.11 -11.58 -7.52
CA ASN A 6 -3.88 -12.38 -8.49
C ASN A 6 -4.97 -11.55 -9.18
N ASP A 7 -5.63 -10.66 -8.41
CA ASP A 7 -6.70 -9.79 -8.90
C ASP A 7 -6.43 -8.33 -8.49
N PRO A 8 -5.53 -7.62 -9.20
CA PRO A 8 -5.20 -6.23 -8.91
C PRO A 8 -6.19 -5.26 -9.54
N LEU A 9 -6.43 -4.12 -8.88
CA LEU A 9 -7.17 -3.00 -9.43
C LEU A 9 -6.34 -2.15 -10.40
N LEU A 10 -5.02 -2.08 -10.19
CA LEU A 10 -4.10 -1.31 -11.03
C LEU A 10 -2.71 -1.93 -11.16
N TYR A 11 -2.04 -2.27 -10.04
CA TYR A 11 -0.67 -2.80 -10.04
C TYR A 11 -0.64 -4.27 -9.66
N LYS A 12 -0.16 -5.10 -10.59
CA LYS A 12 0.00 -6.54 -10.39
C LYS A 12 1.18 -6.93 -9.50
N PHE A 13 2.28 -6.15 -9.56
CA PHE A 13 3.52 -6.47 -8.86
C PHE A 13 3.90 -5.38 -7.87
N TRP A 14 4.36 -5.80 -6.70
CA TRP A 14 4.62 -4.94 -5.56
C TRP A 14 5.95 -5.22 -4.91
N ASN A 15 6.69 -4.15 -4.65
CA ASN A 15 7.80 -4.18 -3.71
C ASN A 15 7.33 -3.64 -2.37
N VAL A 16 7.36 -4.48 -1.34
CA VAL A 16 6.98 -4.11 0.03
C VAL A 16 8.09 -4.44 1.02
N ALA A 17 8.12 -3.70 2.13
CA ALA A 17 9.00 -3.97 3.26
C ALA A 17 8.79 -5.41 3.75
N ARG A 18 9.88 -6.17 3.85
CA ARG A 18 9.82 -7.60 4.25
C ARG A 18 9.16 -7.78 5.61
N ALA A 19 9.55 -6.95 6.59
CA ALA A 19 8.99 -7.01 7.94
C ALA A 19 7.48 -6.78 7.97
N ALA A 20 6.96 -5.86 7.15
CA ALA A 20 5.51 -5.65 7.04
C ALA A 20 4.84 -6.83 6.36
N TYR A 21 5.45 -7.42 5.33
CA TYR A 21 4.86 -8.56 4.64
C TYR A 21 4.86 -9.83 5.52
N GLU A 22 5.95 -10.15 6.20
CA GLU A 22 6.10 -11.41 6.96
C GLU A 22 5.47 -11.38 8.36
N ALA A 23 4.94 -10.23 8.79
CA ALA A 23 4.30 -10.12 10.10
C ALA A 23 3.00 -10.94 10.17
N ASP A 24 2.79 -11.64 11.29
CA ASP A 24 1.53 -12.34 11.57
C ASP A 24 0.39 -11.34 11.79
N VAL A 25 0.69 -10.20 12.42
CA VAL A 25 -0.25 -9.11 12.70
C VAL A 25 0.44 -7.78 12.48
N ILE A 26 -0.25 -6.85 11.83
CA ILE A 26 0.20 -5.47 11.63
C ILE A 26 -0.77 -4.53 12.33
N ILE A 27 -0.31 -3.90 13.40
CA ILE A 27 -1.04 -2.83 14.09
C ILE A 27 -0.53 -1.50 13.53
N THR A 28 -1.42 -0.66 13.02
CA THR A 28 -1.04 0.66 12.50
C THR A 28 -1.91 1.76 13.09
N LEU A 29 -1.28 2.91 13.39
CA LEU A 29 -1.95 4.08 13.95
C LEU A 29 -1.99 5.20 12.91
N PRO A 30 -3.09 5.33 12.14
CA PRO A 30 -3.21 6.37 11.14
C PRO A 30 -3.41 7.75 11.80
N LYS A 31 -2.72 8.76 11.27
CA LYS A 31 -3.04 10.16 11.56
C LYS A 31 -4.04 10.67 10.54
N LEU A 32 -5.14 11.26 11.03
CA LEU A 32 -6.06 12.03 10.19
C LEU A 32 -5.42 13.40 9.91
N LYS A 33 -5.15 13.67 8.64
CA LYS A 33 -4.75 15.00 8.14
C LYS A 33 -5.35 15.22 6.76
N THR A 34 -5.44 16.47 6.34
CA THR A 34 -5.82 16.80 4.97
C THR A 34 -4.74 16.37 3.97
N HIS A 35 -5.14 16.08 2.74
CA HIS A 35 -4.25 15.71 1.64
C HIS A 35 -4.77 16.24 0.32
N ALA A 36 -3.97 16.98 -0.44
CA ALA A 36 -4.42 17.62 -1.68
C ALA A 36 -5.08 16.63 -2.67
N MET A 37 -4.44 15.48 -2.92
CA MET A 37 -4.95 14.50 -3.90
C MET A 37 -6.09 13.62 -3.34
N MET A 38 -6.08 13.30 -2.05
CA MET A 38 -6.98 12.27 -1.45
C MET A 38 -8.02 12.89 -0.50
N TYR A 39 -8.08 14.21 -0.45
CA TYR A 39 -8.77 15.05 0.53
C TYR A 39 -8.28 14.88 1.98
N TYR A 40 -8.09 13.65 2.44
CA TYR A 40 -7.56 13.32 3.76
C TYR A 40 -6.68 12.05 3.74
N THR A 41 -6.02 11.77 4.86
CA THR A 41 -5.31 10.51 5.10
C THR A 41 -5.98 9.71 6.20
N GLY A 42 -5.82 8.39 6.18
CA GLY A 42 -6.41 7.49 7.17
C GLY A 42 -5.81 6.09 7.09
N ALA A 43 -6.56 5.10 7.59
CA ALA A 43 -6.09 3.72 7.74
C ALA A 43 -5.46 3.13 6.46
N VAL A 44 -6.15 3.26 5.32
CA VAL A 44 -5.67 2.69 4.03
C VAL A 44 -4.34 3.31 3.61
N LYS A 45 -4.25 4.64 3.62
CA LYS A 45 -3.06 5.37 3.19
C LYS A 45 -1.86 5.18 4.12
N ASN A 46 -2.10 4.80 5.38
CA ASN A 46 -1.03 4.52 6.34
C ASN A 46 -0.11 3.38 5.85
N GLN A 47 -0.67 2.39 5.15
CA GLN A 47 0.10 1.28 4.59
C GLN A 47 1.05 1.70 3.46
N PHE A 48 0.90 2.93 2.93
CA PHE A 48 1.89 3.50 2.03
C PHE A 48 3.28 3.62 2.67
N ALA A 49 3.36 3.56 4.01
CA ALA A 49 4.61 3.42 4.74
C ALA A 49 5.40 2.15 4.36
N CYS A 50 4.71 1.07 3.98
CA CYS A 50 5.28 -0.24 3.66
C CYS A 50 5.99 -0.31 2.29
N VAL A 51 5.85 0.70 1.44
CA VAL A 51 6.61 0.80 0.17
C VAL A 51 8.05 1.21 0.50
N PRO A 52 9.10 0.47 0.09
CA PRO A 52 10.47 0.79 0.45
C PRO A 52 11.10 1.84 -0.46
N GLY A 53 12.00 2.65 0.12
CA GLY A 53 12.87 3.57 -0.61
C GLY A 53 12.14 4.72 -1.33
N SER A 54 12.70 5.15 -2.47
CA SER A 54 12.24 6.30 -3.26
C SER A 54 10.97 6.03 -4.09
N GLN A 55 10.49 4.78 -4.12
CA GLN A 55 9.33 4.36 -4.92
C GLN A 55 8.05 5.15 -4.57
N LYS A 56 7.91 5.58 -3.31
CA LYS A 56 6.78 6.40 -2.85
C LYS A 56 6.62 7.71 -3.61
N GLY A 57 7.73 8.39 -3.87
CA GLY A 57 7.76 9.64 -4.63
C GLY A 57 7.38 9.39 -6.09
N GLY A 58 7.97 8.35 -6.70
CA GLY A 58 7.65 7.95 -8.07
C GLY A 58 6.18 7.57 -8.27
N LEU A 59 5.56 6.89 -7.31
CA LEU A 59 4.13 6.56 -7.37
C LEU A 59 3.24 7.81 -7.28
N HIS A 60 3.61 8.78 -6.45
CA HIS A 60 2.88 10.05 -6.34
C HIS A 60 3.02 10.94 -7.59
N THR A 61 4.18 10.92 -8.26
CA THR A 61 4.39 11.74 -9.47
C THR A 61 3.75 11.11 -10.71
N LYS A 62 3.72 9.78 -10.80
CA LYS A 62 3.14 9.06 -11.94
C LYS A 62 1.61 9.02 -11.92
N LEU A 63 0.99 9.01 -10.73
CA LEU A 63 -0.45 8.85 -10.56
C LEU A 63 -1.06 10.17 -10.09
N THR A 64 -1.27 11.08 -11.03
CA THR A 64 -1.92 12.38 -10.74
C THR A 64 -3.43 12.28 -10.64
N ASP A 65 -4.03 11.25 -11.24
CA ASP A 65 -5.46 10.95 -11.12
C ASP A 65 -5.82 10.31 -9.77
N VAL A 66 -6.85 10.85 -9.14
CA VAL A 66 -7.34 10.44 -7.82
C VAL A 66 -7.82 8.99 -7.82
N ASN A 67 -8.52 8.54 -8.88
CA ASN A 67 -9.06 7.18 -8.92
C ASN A 67 -7.92 6.16 -9.05
N ASN A 68 -6.94 6.42 -9.89
CA ASN A 68 -5.77 5.56 -10.06
C ASN A 68 -4.90 5.51 -8.81
N PHE A 69 -4.66 6.64 -8.16
CA PHE A 69 -3.92 6.65 -6.89
C PHE A 69 -4.68 5.88 -5.79
N SER A 70 -6.01 5.99 -5.76
CA SER A 70 -6.86 5.24 -4.82
C SER A 70 -6.79 3.73 -5.07
N LYS A 71 -6.90 3.29 -6.33
CA LYS A 71 -6.75 1.87 -6.72
C LYS A 71 -5.38 1.32 -6.32
N MET A 72 -4.32 2.09 -6.55
CA MET A 72 -2.95 1.75 -6.13
C MET A 72 -2.85 1.56 -4.61
N LEU A 73 -3.46 2.43 -3.81
CA LEU A 73 -3.48 2.28 -2.35
C LEU A 73 -4.24 1.02 -1.89
N LEU A 74 -5.33 0.67 -2.57
CA LEU A 74 -6.12 -0.52 -2.27
C LEU A 74 -5.35 -1.81 -2.60
N ASP A 75 -4.69 -1.85 -3.76
CA ASP A 75 -3.79 -2.96 -4.12
C ASP A 75 -2.68 -3.15 -3.08
N LEU A 76 -2.03 -2.07 -2.65
CA LEU A 76 -1.04 -2.12 -1.58
C LEU A 76 -1.65 -2.64 -0.27
N ASN A 77 -2.86 -2.22 0.06
CA ASN A 77 -3.55 -2.70 1.26
C ASN A 77 -3.78 -4.22 1.19
N SER A 78 -4.19 -4.75 0.04
CA SER A 78 -4.35 -6.19 -0.18
C SER A 78 -3.04 -6.96 0.00
N VAL A 79 -1.90 -6.41 -0.43
CA VAL A 79 -0.58 -7.03 -0.21
C VAL A 79 -0.23 -7.10 1.28
N VAL A 80 -0.52 -6.02 2.03
CA VAL A 80 -0.14 -5.87 3.43
C VAL A 80 -1.12 -6.59 4.38
N ARG A 81 -2.41 -6.65 4.02
CA ARG A 81 -3.48 -7.22 4.85
C ARG A 81 -3.62 -8.74 4.74
N ASN A 82 -2.93 -9.41 3.83
CA ASN A 82 -3.14 -10.83 3.53
C ASN A 82 -3.16 -11.71 4.80
N PHE A 83 -4.38 -12.10 5.21
CA PHE A 83 -4.72 -12.95 6.36
C PHE A 83 -4.51 -14.45 6.06
N VAL A 84 -4.03 -14.80 4.87
CA VAL A 84 -3.69 -16.19 4.55
C VAL A 84 -2.48 -16.57 5.39
N PRO A 85 -2.55 -17.67 6.19
CA PRO A 85 -1.40 -18.15 6.93
C PRO A 85 -0.25 -18.34 5.96
N LYS A 86 0.83 -17.59 6.16
CA LYS A 86 2.03 -17.76 5.36
C LYS A 86 2.67 -19.05 5.85
N VAL A 87 2.48 -20.12 5.07
CA VAL A 87 3.24 -21.36 5.27
C VAL A 87 4.70 -20.96 5.17
N ARG A 88 5.39 -21.08 6.31
CA ARG A 88 6.76 -20.66 6.50
C ARG A 88 7.72 -21.73 6.02
#